data_AF-A0A2A4YAE3-F1
#
_entry.id   AF-A0A2A4YAE3-F1
#
_cell.length_a   1.000
_cell.length_b   1.000
_cell.length_c   1.000
_cell.angle_alpha   90.00
_cell.angle_beta   90.00
_cell.angle_gamma   90.00
#
_symmetry.space_group_name_H-M   'P 1'
#
loop_
_entity.id
_entity.type
_entity.pdbx_description
1 polymer ?
#
loop_
_entity_poly.entity_id
_entity_poly.type
_entity_poly.pdbx_seq_one_letter_code
_entity_poly.pdbx_strand_id
1 'polypeptide(L)'
;MMRTTLSRMNNSPSTSLNSLRWDAGWRPSSLIAGFFLLAIGILYWPTYAGIFAVWWHNETFAHGFLIPLIIAYLLWEKRTEVATVSPQPAPLAVLFSLTWSFLWLLGYIADIAVVQQFAVVAMLPTLVWLVFGNSVAAKIMFPLGYFIFAVPLGEFLVPVLQNFTAAFVVKILQLTGVPVLWEGLFFYLPTGSFEVAKACSGVRYLIASLALGTLYAYITYTSQWRRLLFIGLALIVPIIANGIRAYGIVMMAYLSDYKLAAGVDHILYGWLFFGLVMFVMFWIGSLFKDSSAKERPVEDLQNTESTAEVSQNLSESSNGVVVLDQVTTPGHAKVNMSNNTALRTGVWVVLALAVTASAPGLATWLDARASQVVPSVVVLPIGVSGWEGPRHVEVESKNAWRPQFPGATEYRGRYIAGTADSAIAISDAILTTPVISHSIDVYIAYFNHQQQGGELVNVMNAVFDHEEERLLKEGMYSLNLRSGQTWELRETHVKYRGGSKRLIWQWYEIAGSATNNNVTAKLFEIRRRLLLPNQHSAAIVVSSLYDISADEARERMTLYLNDMLPALRQSVAH
;
A
#
# COMPACT_ATOMS: atom_id res chain seq x y z
N MET A 1 6.22 -89.44 14.82
CA MET A 1 5.87 -88.88 16.14
C MET A 1 6.15 -87.39 16.14
N MET A 2 5.10 -86.59 16.26
CA MET A 2 5.00 -85.19 16.72
C MET A 2 6.13 -84.18 16.42
N ARG A 3 5.82 -83.18 15.57
CA ARG A 3 5.82 -81.75 15.95
C ARG A 3 5.03 -80.93 14.94
N THR A 4 3.85 -80.51 15.37
CA THR A 4 2.93 -79.56 14.72
C THR A 4 3.29 -78.17 15.21
N THR A 5 3.62 -77.24 14.31
CA THR A 5 3.77 -75.81 14.61
C THR A 5 2.67 -75.05 13.87
N LEU A 6 1.64 -74.65 14.60
CA LEU A 6 0.55 -73.79 14.16
C LEU A 6 1.07 -72.35 13.95
N SER A 7 1.12 -71.90 12.71
CA SER A 7 1.18 -70.48 12.38
C SER A 7 -0.25 -69.92 12.42
N ARG A 8 -0.59 -69.21 13.51
CA ARG A 8 -1.79 -68.39 13.62
C ARG A 8 -1.66 -67.21 12.64
N MET A 9 -2.55 -67.17 11.65
CA MET A 9 -2.79 -65.97 10.84
C MET A 9 -3.36 -64.87 11.74
N ASN A 10 -2.50 -63.91 12.10
CA ASN A 10 -2.91 -62.62 12.64
C ASN A 10 -3.43 -61.76 11.48
N ASN A 11 -4.75 -61.68 11.31
CA ASN A 11 -5.39 -60.63 10.52
C ASN A 11 -5.51 -59.37 11.39
N SER A 12 -4.45 -58.58 11.47
CA SER A 12 -4.57 -57.17 11.79
C SER A 12 -4.82 -56.41 10.47
N PRO A 13 -5.90 -55.61 10.35
CA PRO A 13 -6.02 -54.70 9.22
C PRO A 13 -4.92 -53.65 9.38
N SER A 14 -3.82 -53.84 8.64
CA SER A 14 -2.83 -52.79 8.46
C SER A 14 -3.50 -51.65 7.69
N THR A 15 -3.93 -50.63 8.42
CA THR A 15 -4.40 -49.36 7.85
C THR A 15 -3.21 -48.72 7.13
N SER A 16 -3.00 -49.11 5.88
CA SER A 16 -1.92 -48.58 5.06
C SER A 16 -2.16 -47.09 4.82
N LEU A 17 -1.32 -46.26 5.46
CA LEU A 17 -1.27 -44.80 5.28
C LEU A 17 -0.80 -44.37 3.85
N ASN A 18 -0.70 -45.31 2.91
CA ASN A 18 -0.02 -45.15 1.62
C ASN A 18 -0.96 -44.94 0.41
N SER A 19 -2.19 -44.48 0.61
CA SER A 19 -3.01 -44.07 -0.52
C SER A 19 -3.85 -42.82 -0.25
N LEU A 20 -3.19 -41.71 0.09
CA LEU A 20 -3.69 -40.36 -0.23
C LEU A 20 -3.78 -40.26 -1.75
N ARG A 21 -4.85 -40.82 -2.33
CA ARG A 21 -5.12 -40.78 -3.76
C ARG A 21 -5.64 -39.40 -4.10
N TRP A 22 -4.74 -38.51 -4.52
CA TRP A 22 -5.10 -37.36 -5.34
C TRP A 22 -5.98 -37.88 -6.48
N ASP A 23 -7.26 -37.53 -6.45
CA ASP A 23 -8.23 -37.97 -7.44
C ASP A 23 -7.84 -37.52 -8.86
N ALA A 24 -8.54 -38.07 -9.86
CA ALA A 24 -8.30 -37.72 -11.27
C ALA A 24 -8.60 -36.23 -11.60
N GLY A 25 -9.32 -35.50 -10.73
CA GLY A 25 -9.69 -34.10 -10.92
C GLY A 25 -8.59 -33.11 -10.53
N TRP A 26 -7.67 -33.48 -9.65
CA TRP A 26 -6.56 -32.62 -9.23
C TRP A 26 -5.59 -32.28 -10.35
N ARG A 27 -5.18 -33.26 -11.17
CA ARG A 27 -4.23 -33.03 -12.28
C ARG A 27 -4.72 -31.98 -13.29
N PRO A 28 -5.91 -32.12 -13.92
CA PRO A 28 -6.39 -31.13 -14.88
C PRO A 28 -6.64 -29.77 -14.21
N SER A 29 -7.18 -29.74 -12.99
CA SER A 29 -7.42 -28.48 -12.26
C SER A 29 -6.11 -27.74 -11.97
N SER A 30 -5.05 -28.45 -11.57
CA SER A 30 -3.73 -27.85 -11.34
C SER A 30 -3.08 -27.32 -12.62
N LEU A 31 -3.23 -28.01 -13.75
CA LEU A 31 -2.74 -27.51 -15.04
C LEU A 31 -3.49 -26.24 -15.47
N ILE A 32 -4.81 -26.21 -15.30
CA ILE A 32 -5.64 -25.05 -15.59
C ILE A 32 -5.26 -23.87 -14.67
N ALA A 33 -5.07 -24.11 -13.37
CA ALA A 33 -4.59 -23.09 -12.44
C ALA A 33 -3.21 -22.55 -12.85
N GLY A 34 -2.27 -23.43 -13.21
CA GLY A 34 -0.94 -23.05 -13.67
C GLY A 34 -0.96 -22.18 -14.92
N PHE A 35 -1.78 -22.55 -15.91
CA PHE A 35 -1.96 -21.75 -17.13
C PHE A 35 -2.51 -20.36 -16.83
N PHE A 36 -3.53 -20.26 -15.98
CA PHE A 36 -4.13 -18.96 -15.66
C PHE A 36 -3.22 -18.09 -14.78
N LEU A 37 -2.46 -18.69 -13.84
CA LEU A 37 -1.41 -17.99 -13.10
C LEU A 37 -0.35 -17.41 -14.04
N LEU A 38 0.08 -18.19 -15.04
CA LEU A 38 1.01 -17.71 -16.07
C LEU A 38 0.38 -16.56 -16.88
N ALA A 39 -0.88 -16.71 -17.30
CA ALA A 39 -1.56 -15.70 -18.08
C ALA A 39 -1.73 -14.37 -17.31
N ILE A 40 -2.16 -14.41 -16.04
CA ILE A 40 -2.21 -13.22 -15.18
C ILE A 40 -0.82 -12.64 -14.96
N GLY A 41 0.19 -13.49 -14.73
CA GLY A 41 1.58 -13.06 -14.56
C GLY A 41 2.10 -12.26 -15.75
N ILE A 42 1.74 -12.68 -16.97
CA ILE A 42 2.09 -11.97 -18.22
C ILE A 42 1.25 -10.69 -18.38
N LEU A 43 -0.08 -10.79 -18.27
CA LEU A 43 -1.00 -9.67 -18.48
C LEU A 43 -0.78 -8.49 -17.53
N TYR A 44 -0.39 -8.79 -16.28
CA TYR A 44 -0.18 -7.80 -15.22
C TYR A 44 1.29 -7.66 -14.82
N TRP A 45 2.21 -8.12 -15.67
CA TRP A 45 3.66 -8.06 -15.40
C TRP A 45 4.16 -6.69 -14.93
N PRO A 46 3.75 -5.55 -15.53
CA PRO A 46 4.21 -4.23 -15.06
C PRO A 46 3.85 -3.95 -13.59
N THR A 47 2.66 -4.35 -13.15
CA THR A 47 2.24 -4.16 -11.75
C THR A 47 3.01 -5.09 -10.82
N TYR A 48 3.24 -6.35 -11.18
CA TYR A 48 4.06 -7.28 -10.38
C TYR A 48 5.52 -6.83 -10.29
N ALA A 49 6.10 -6.35 -11.40
CA ALA A 49 7.43 -5.76 -11.41
C ALA A 49 7.49 -4.51 -10.51
N GLY A 50 6.45 -3.69 -10.50
CA GLY A 50 6.30 -2.56 -9.57
C GLY A 50 6.28 -3.00 -8.10
N ILE A 51 5.54 -4.06 -7.75
CA ILE A 51 5.55 -4.63 -6.39
C ILE A 51 6.97 -5.07 -6.00
N PHE A 52 7.63 -5.84 -6.87
CA PHE A 52 8.99 -6.33 -6.64
C PHE A 52 10.00 -5.17 -6.48
N ALA A 53 9.88 -4.14 -7.33
CA ALA A 53 10.72 -2.95 -7.25
C ALA A 53 10.55 -2.22 -5.91
N VAL A 54 9.32 -2.12 -5.39
CA VAL A 54 9.07 -1.53 -4.06
C VAL A 54 9.70 -2.39 -2.96
N TRP A 55 9.55 -3.71 -2.99
CA TRP A 55 10.19 -4.58 -2.00
C TRP A 55 11.72 -4.46 -2.01
N TRP A 56 12.31 -4.28 -3.19
CA TRP A 56 13.76 -4.19 -3.36
C TRP A 56 14.34 -2.83 -2.93
N HIS A 57 13.70 -1.72 -3.30
CA HIS A 57 14.23 -0.37 -3.08
C HIS A 57 13.71 0.30 -1.80
N ASN A 58 12.60 -0.19 -1.22
CA ASN A 58 12.01 0.38 -0.02
C ASN A 58 12.08 -0.60 1.15
N GLU A 59 12.98 -0.30 2.09
CA GLU A 59 13.19 -1.06 3.32
C GLU A 59 11.93 -1.27 4.17
N THR A 60 10.92 -0.41 4.03
CA THR A 60 9.60 -0.54 4.67
C THR A 60 8.88 -1.82 4.25
N PHE A 61 9.01 -2.19 2.98
CA PHE A 61 8.24 -3.28 2.36
C PHE A 61 9.08 -4.51 2.03
N ALA A 62 10.37 -4.53 2.42
CA ALA A 62 11.28 -5.66 2.16
C ALA A 62 10.77 -7.01 2.72
N HIS A 63 9.92 -7.00 3.76
CA HIS A 63 9.28 -8.21 4.27
C HIS A 63 8.41 -8.94 3.23
N GLY A 64 7.95 -8.24 2.18
CA GLY A 64 7.15 -8.79 1.09
C GLY A 64 7.79 -10.00 0.40
N PHE A 65 9.13 -10.06 0.33
CA PHE A 65 9.87 -11.21 -0.22
C PHE A 65 9.60 -12.53 0.55
N LEU A 66 9.33 -12.43 1.85
CA LEU A 66 9.09 -13.61 2.69
C LEU A 66 7.65 -14.11 2.58
N ILE A 67 6.71 -13.25 2.16
CA ILE A 67 5.27 -13.58 2.14
C ILE A 67 4.96 -14.75 1.20
N PRO A 68 5.42 -14.80 -0.07
CA PRO A 68 5.23 -15.97 -0.93
C PRO A 68 5.81 -17.27 -0.35
N LEU A 69 6.96 -17.18 0.33
CA LEU A 69 7.60 -18.35 0.95
C LEU A 69 6.77 -18.88 2.13
N ILE A 70 6.25 -17.98 2.98
CA ILE A 70 5.34 -18.33 4.07
C ILE A 70 4.07 -18.98 3.51
N ILE A 71 3.47 -18.40 2.48
CA ILE A 71 2.25 -18.95 1.87
C ILE A 71 2.52 -20.35 1.30
N ALA A 72 3.62 -20.54 0.58
CA ALA A 72 4.02 -21.85 0.06
C ALA A 72 4.18 -22.89 1.18
N TYR A 73 4.81 -22.51 2.29
CA TYR A 73 4.94 -23.36 3.47
C TYR A 73 3.57 -23.70 4.10
N LEU A 74 2.68 -22.71 4.29
CA LEU A 74 1.36 -22.93 4.87
C LEU A 74 0.48 -23.82 3.97
N LEU A 75 0.57 -23.66 2.65
CA LEU A 75 -0.10 -24.54 1.70
C LEU A 75 0.46 -25.96 1.75
N TRP A 76 1.78 -26.10 1.89
CA TRP A 76 2.43 -27.40 2.08
C TRP A 76 1.96 -28.09 3.36
N GLU A 77 1.84 -27.36 4.47
CA GLU A 77 1.30 -27.88 5.73
C GLU A 77 -0.13 -28.40 5.55
N LYS A 78 -0.98 -27.68 4.82
CA LYS A 78 -2.38 -28.04 4.57
C LYS A 78 -2.63 -29.10 3.49
N ARG A 79 -1.58 -29.59 2.80
CA ARG A 79 -1.72 -30.52 1.67
C ARG A 79 -2.51 -31.81 1.99
N THR A 80 -2.33 -32.37 3.19
CA THR A 80 -3.00 -33.61 3.62
C THR A 80 -4.48 -33.37 3.89
N GLU A 81 -4.83 -32.26 4.53
CA GLU A 81 -6.21 -31.85 4.76
C GLU A 81 -6.92 -31.55 3.44
N VAL A 82 -6.25 -30.88 2.51
CA VAL A 82 -6.79 -30.52 1.19
C VAL A 82 -7.02 -31.76 0.32
N ALA A 83 -6.12 -32.75 0.37
CA ALA A 83 -6.25 -33.99 -0.39
C ALA A 83 -7.48 -34.84 -0.02
N THR A 84 -8.16 -34.56 1.10
CA THR A 84 -9.41 -35.22 1.49
C THR A 84 -10.65 -34.67 0.77
N VAL A 85 -10.50 -33.62 -0.02
CA VAL A 85 -11.59 -32.94 -0.75
C VAL A 85 -11.28 -32.95 -2.23
N SER A 86 -12.32 -33.06 -3.06
CA SER A 86 -12.19 -32.96 -4.52
C SER A 86 -12.37 -31.52 -5.00
N PRO A 87 -11.58 -31.06 -5.99
CA PRO A 87 -11.71 -29.73 -6.54
C PRO A 87 -13.04 -29.59 -7.30
N GLN A 88 -13.78 -28.52 -7.02
CA GLN A 88 -15.00 -28.16 -7.74
C GLN A 88 -14.98 -26.67 -8.07
N PRO A 89 -15.19 -26.24 -9.32
CA PRO A 89 -15.08 -24.82 -9.64
C PRO A 89 -16.15 -24.01 -8.91
N ALA A 90 -15.81 -22.79 -8.51
CA ALA A 90 -16.73 -21.84 -7.89
C ALA A 90 -17.06 -20.68 -8.86
N PRO A 91 -18.18 -20.74 -9.61
CA PRO A 91 -18.51 -19.72 -10.61
C PRO A 91 -18.62 -18.31 -10.06
N LEU A 92 -19.01 -18.18 -8.78
CA LEU A 92 -19.09 -16.89 -8.09
C LEU A 92 -17.74 -16.15 -8.09
N ALA A 93 -16.61 -16.87 -8.11
CA ALA A 93 -15.29 -16.27 -8.16
C ALA A 93 -15.05 -15.47 -9.46
N VAL A 94 -15.77 -15.74 -10.55
CA VAL A 94 -15.70 -14.92 -11.78
C VAL A 94 -16.16 -13.49 -11.53
N LEU A 95 -17.21 -13.30 -10.70
CA LEU A 95 -17.66 -11.97 -10.31
C LEU A 95 -16.57 -11.23 -9.54
N PHE A 96 -15.85 -11.92 -8.65
CA PHE A 96 -14.71 -11.35 -7.95
C PHE A 96 -13.54 -11.05 -8.89
N SER A 97 -13.24 -11.92 -9.86
CA SER A 97 -12.27 -11.62 -10.91
C SER A 97 -12.64 -10.35 -11.67
N LEU A 98 -13.91 -10.16 -12.01
CA LEU A 98 -14.41 -8.92 -12.63
C LEU A 98 -14.21 -7.71 -11.72
N THR A 99 -14.55 -7.83 -10.43
CA THR A 99 -14.33 -6.76 -9.45
C THR A 99 -12.85 -6.37 -9.36
N TRP A 100 -11.94 -7.34 -9.28
CA TRP A 100 -10.50 -7.05 -9.22
C TRP A 100 -9.97 -6.46 -10.53
N SER A 101 -10.42 -6.96 -11.70
CA SER A 101 -10.07 -6.38 -12.99
C SER A 101 -10.53 -4.93 -13.11
N PHE A 102 -11.76 -4.64 -12.67
CA PHE A 102 -12.31 -3.31 -12.67
C PHE A 102 -11.58 -2.39 -11.69
N LEU A 103 -11.29 -2.86 -10.47
CA LEU A 103 -10.49 -2.10 -9.49
C LEU A 103 -9.07 -1.82 -10.00
N TRP A 104 -8.44 -2.80 -10.66
CA TRP A 104 -7.14 -2.57 -11.29
C TRP A 104 -7.22 -1.49 -12.36
N LEU A 105 -8.23 -1.57 -13.25
CA LEU A 105 -8.43 -0.57 -14.29
C LEU A 105 -8.71 0.82 -13.70
N LEU A 106 -9.49 0.92 -12.63
CA LEU A 106 -9.70 2.19 -11.93
C LEU A 106 -8.39 2.72 -11.35
N GLY A 107 -7.60 1.87 -10.70
CA GLY A 107 -6.27 2.23 -10.21
C GLY A 107 -5.30 2.62 -11.34
N TYR A 108 -5.46 2.04 -12.52
CA TYR A 108 -4.70 2.39 -13.73
C TYR A 108 -5.09 3.77 -14.24
N ILE A 109 -6.38 4.03 -14.44
CA ILE A 109 -6.89 5.30 -14.95
C ILE A 109 -6.66 6.44 -13.94
N ALA A 110 -6.76 6.16 -12.64
CA ALA A 110 -6.55 7.15 -11.59
C ALA A 110 -5.07 7.35 -11.22
N ASP A 111 -4.16 6.54 -11.77
CA ASP A 111 -2.75 6.52 -11.39
C ASP A 111 -2.58 6.33 -9.88
N ILE A 112 -3.13 5.22 -9.37
CA ILE A 112 -3.07 4.83 -7.97
C ILE A 112 -2.47 3.42 -7.90
N ALA A 113 -1.14 3.36 -7.81
CA ALA A 113 -0.38 2.10 -7.83
C ALA A 113 -0.85 1.11 -6.75
N VAL A 114 -1.11 1.57 -5.52
CA VAL A 114 -1.53 0.68 -4.43
C VAL A 114 -2.85 -0.05 -4.70
N VAL A 115 -3.79 0.60 -5.43
CA VAL A 115 -5.06 -0.03 -5.83
C VAL A 115 -4.82 -1.10 -6.89
N GLN A 116 -3.95 -0.82 -7.88
CA GLN A 116 -3.55 -1.81 -8.88
C GLN A 116 -2.86 -3.02 -8.22
N GLN A 117 -1.91 -2.77 -7.32
CA GLN A 117 -1.14 -3.80 -6.62
C GLN A 117 -2.05 -4.68 -5.74
N PHE A 118 -2.98 -4.07 -5.01
CA PHE A 118 -3.97 -4.81 -4.23
C PHE A 118 -4.84 -5.70 -5.12
N ALA A 119 -5.34 -5.16 -6.24
CA ALA A 119 -6.19 -5.90 -7.16
C ALA A 119 -5.49 -7.14 -7.76
N VAL A 120 -4.26 -7.00 -8.28
CA VAL A 120 -3.53 -8.15 -8.88
C VAL A 120 -3.13 -9.21 -7.86
N VAL A 121 -2.86 -8.81 -6.61
CA VAL A 121 -2.58 -9.74 -5.53
C VAL A 121 -3.86 -10.45 -5.09
N ALA A 122 -5.01 -9.76 -5.02
CA ALA A 122 -6.31 -10.34 -4.70
C ALA A 122 -6.86 -11.28 -5.78
N MET A 123 -6.41 -11.14 -7.04
CA MET A 123 -6.71 -12.11 -8.10
C MET A 123 -6.13 -13.50 -7.82
N LEU A 124 -4.99 -13.61 -7.12
CA LEU A 124 -4.35 -14.90 -6.81
C LEU A 124 -5.23 -15.81 -5.93
N PRO A 125 -5.71 -15.38 -4.74
CA PRO A 125 -6.61 -16.21 -3.95
C PRO A 125 -7.97 -16.42 -4.62
N THR A 126 -8.44 -15.45 -5.42
CA THR A 126 -9.68 -15.60 -6.21
C THR A 126 -9.55 -16.69 -7.26
N LEU A 127 -8.39 -16.82 -7.92
CA LEU A 127 -8.11 -17.93 -8.84
C LEU A 127 -8.13 -19.28 -8.12
N VAL A 128 -7.48 -19.37 -6.95
CA VAL A 128 -7.46 -20.62 -6.19
C VAL A 128 -8.89 -21.02 -5.83
N TRP A 129 -9.71 -20.05 -5.40
CA TRP A 129 -11.12 -20.26 -5.13
C TRP A 129 -11.92 -20.66 -6.37
N LEU A 130 -11.69 -20.01 -7.53
CA LEU A 130 -12.34 -20.32 -8.80
C LEU A 130 -12.08 -21.75 -9.26
N VAL A 131 -10.82 -22.20 -9.20
CA VAL A 131 -10.40 -23.49 -9.76
C VAL A 131 -10.69 -24.65 -8.79
N PHE A 132 -10.37 -24.48 -7.50
CA PHE A 132 -10.44 -25.55 -6.52
C PHE A 132 -11.71 -25.54 -5.65
N GLY A 133 -12.44 -24.43 -5.62
CA GLY A 133 -13.77 -24.36 -5.03
C GLY A 133 -13.87 -23.93 -3.59
N ASN A 134 -15.11 -23.82 -3.11
CA ASN A 134 -15.46 -23.43 -1.74
C ASN A 134 -14.80 -24.34 -0.69
N SER A 135 -14.87 -25.65 -0.90
CA SER A 135 -14.40 -26.63 0.09
C SER A 135 -12.88 -26.62 0.26
N VAL A 136 -12.13 -26.43 -0.83
CA VAL A 136 -10.67 -26.25 -0.76
C VAL A 136 -10.34 -24.89 -0.17
N ALA A 137 -10.92 -23.81 -0.71
CA ALA A 137 -10.67 -22.44 -0.25
C ALA A 137 -10.95 -22.26 1.26
N ALA A 138 -11.99 -22.92 1.80
CA ALA A 138 -12.27 -22.88 3.23
C ALA A 138 -11.14 -23.49 4.09
N LYS A 139 -10.49 -24.57 3.62
CA LYS A 139 -9.38 -25.21 4.34
C LYS A 139 -8.08 -24.41 4.30
N ILE A 140 -7.88 -23.61 3.27
CA ILE A 140 -6.69 -22.77 3.07
C ILE A 140 -7.00 -21.27 3.15
N MET A 141 -8.11 -20.88 3.78
CA MET A 141 -8.57 -19.49 3.81
C MET A 141 -7.52 -18.56 4.44
N PHE A 142 -6.81 -19.03 5.47
CA PHE A 142 -5.74 -18.25 6.07
C PHE A 142 -4.56 -18.02 5.11
N PRO A 143 -3.94 -19.05 4.50
CA PRO A 143 -2.94 -18.85 3.44
C PRO A 143 -3.40 -17.90 2.33
N LEU A 144 -4.67 -18.01 1.91
CA LEU A 144 -5.25 -17.14 0.87
C LEU A 144 -5.39 -15.69 1.33
N GLY A 145 -5.82 -15.45 2.57
CA GLY A 145 -5.90 -14.10 3.14
C GLY A 145 -4.53 -13.49 3.40
N TYR A 146 -3.52 -14.32 3.68
CA TYR A 146 -2.15 -13.86 3.99
C TYR A 146 -1.46 -13.16 2.82
N PHE A 147 -1.94 -13.34 1.58
CA PHE A 147 -1.50 -12.56 0.42
C PHE A 147 -1.63 -11.05 0.61
N ILE A 148 -2.53 -10.57 1.48
CA ILE A 148 -2.68 -9.13 1.75
C ILE A 148 -1.37 -8.46 2.18
N PHE A 149 -0.50 -9.19 2.90
CA PHE A 149 0.79 -8.69 3.37
C PHE A 149 1.85 -8.61 2.26
N ALA A 150 1.59 -9.17 1.08
CA ALA A 150 2.45 -8.98 -0.09
C ALA A 150 2.22 -7.60 -0.74
N VAL A 151 1.04 -7.01 -0.56
CA VAL A 151 0.73 -5.69 -1.11
C VAL A 151 1.53 -4.64 -0.33
N PRO A 152 2.30 -3.75 -0.99
CA PRO A 152 3.03 -2.70 -0.30
C PRO A 152 2.07 -1.56 0.11
N LEU A 153 1.21 -1.86 1.08
CA LEU A 153 0.20 -0.98 1.64
C LEU A 153 0.67 -0.43 2.99
N GLY A 154 0.52 0.88 3.22
CA GLY A 154 0.76 1.48 4.53
C GLY A 154 1.46 2.84 4.53
N GLU A 155 1.90 3.35 3.37
CA GLU A 155 2.54 4.68 3.31
C GLU A 155 1.63 5.81 3.82
N PHE A 156 0.32 5.69 3.66
CA PHE A 156 -0.66 6.64 4.19
C PHE A 156 -0.63 6.75 5.73
N LEU A 157 -0.08 5.76 6.44
CA LEU A 157 0.09 5.80 7.90
C LEU A 157 1.29 6.66 8.32
N VAL A 158 2.23 6.94 7.42
CA VAL A 158 3.47 7.67 7.75
C VAL A 158 3.18 8.99 8.46
N PRO A 159 2.34 9.91 7.92
CA PRO A 159 2.10 11.20 8.59
C PRO A 159 1.39 11.03 9.93
N VAL A 160 0.47 10.06 10.03
CA VAL A 160 -0.27 9.75 11.26
C VAL A 160 0.70 9.30 12.35
N LEU A 161 1.61 8.39 12.02
CA LEU A 161 2.59 7.85 12.97
C LEU A 161 3.70 8.85 13.30
N GLN A 162 4.10 9.72 12.37
CA GLN A 162 5.04 10.82 12.66
C GLN A 162 4.44 11.78 13.69
N ASN A 163 3.20 12.23 13.48
CA ASN A 163 2.51 13.11 14.41
C ASN A 163 2.35 12.47 15.79
N PHE A 164 1.97 11.19 15.84
CA PHE A 164 1.91 10.45 17.09
C PHE A 164 3.28 10.38 17.77
N THR A 165 4.34 10.05 17.03
CA THR A 165 5.71 9.93 17.57
C THR A 165 6.20 11.28 18.10
N ALA A 166 5.98 12.39 17.38
CA ALA A 166 6.34 13.73 17.83
C ALA A 166 5.60 14.08 19.13
N ALA A 167 4.28 13.90 19.17
CA ALA A 167 3.47 14.17 20.35
C ALA A 167 3.91 13.30 21.55
N PHE A 168 4.18 12.01 21.31
CA PHE A 168 4.65 11.07 22.33
C PHE A 168 5.99 11.51 22.92
N VAL A 169 6.97 11.83 22.06
CA VAL A 169 8.31 12.27 22.49
C VAL A 169 8.23 13.56 23.30
N VAL A 170 7.54 14.58 22.77
CA VAL A 170 7.35 15.87 23.47
C VAL A 170 6.69 15.67 24.82
N LYS A 171 5.65 14.84 24.90
CA LYS A 171 4.96 14.59 26.17
C LYS A 171 5.87 13.93 27.19
N ILE A 172 6.67 12.94 26.80
CA ILE A 172 7.60 12.29 27.72
C ILE A 172 8.74 13.24 28.12
N LEU A 173 9.27 14.05 27.19
CA LEU A 173 10.29 15.07 27.51
C LEU A 173 9.80 16.03 28.59
N GLN A 174 8.58 16.55 28.44
CA GLN A 174 7.94 17.41 29.43
C GLN A 174 7.76 16.69 30.78
N LEU A 175 7.35 15.42 30.77
CA LEU A 175 7.23 14.61 31.99
C LEU A 175 8.59 14.40 32.67
N THR A 176 9.68 14.36 31.91
CA THR A 176 11.06 14.27 32.43
C THR A 176 11.70 15.62 32.76
N GLY A 177 10.96 16.73 32.64
CA GLY A 177 11.43 18.07 33.01
C GLY A 177 12.31 18.75 31.95
N VAL A 178 12.36 18.24 30.72
CA VAL A 178 13.13 18.85 29.63
C VAL A 178 12.28 19.94 28.96
N PRO A 179 12.75 21.20 28.90
CA PRO A 179 12.05 22.26 28.21
C PRO A 179 12.07 21.99 26.70
N VAL A 180 10.89 21.97 26.08
CA VAL A 180 10.72 21.68 24.66
C VAL A 180 9.67 22.59 24.04
N LEU A 181 10.02 23.23 22.93
CA LEU A 181 9.07 23.93 22.05
C LEU A 181 8.67 22.99 20.92
N TRP A 182 7.37 22.85 20.66
CA TRP A 182 6.82 21.91 19.68
C TRP A 182 6.12 22.63 18.52
N GLU A 183 6.54 22.35 17.28
CA GLU A 183 6.00 22.89 16.04
C GLU A 183 5.81 21.76 15.01
N GLY A 184 4.63 21.13 15.01
CA GLY A 184 4.29 20.07 14.04
C GLY A 184 5.17 18.83 14.19
N LEU A 185 6.04 18.55 13.20
CA LEU A 185 6.99 17.43 13.25
C LEU A 185 8.35 17.80 13.85
N PHE A 186 8.56 19.09 14.12
CA PHE A 186 9.80 19.62 14.69
C PHE A 186 9.63 19.95 16.17
N PHE A 187 10.68 19.76 16.95
CA PHE A 187 10.72 20.22 18.32
C PHE A 187 12.13 20.67 18.73
N TYR A 188 12.19 21.69 19.59
CA TYR A 188 13.40 22.42 19.92
C TYR A 188 13.71 22.31 21.40
N LEU A 189 14.93 21.86 21.71
CA LEU A 189 15.51 21.79 23.04
C LEU A 189 16.65 22.83 23.15
N PRO A 190 17.09 23.20 24.37
CA PRO A 190 18.23 24.09 24.54
C PRO A 190 19.52 23.61 23.86
N THR A 191 19.68 22.28 23.74
CA THR A 191 20.86 21.67 23.12
C THR A 191 20.76 21.62 21.59
N GLY A 192 19.56 21.69 20.99
CA GLY A 192 19.38 21.72 19.54
C GLY A 192 17.96 21.36 19.05
N SER A 193 17.81 21.22 17.74
CA SER A 193 16.54 20.96 17.06
C SER A 193 16.43 19.51 16.58
N PHE A 194 15.24 18.93 16.69
CA PHE A 194 14.94 17.58 16.24
C PHE A 194 13.73 17.56 15.31
N GLU A 195 13.71 16.59 14.41
CA GLU A 195 12.62 16.32 13.47
C GLU A 195 12.25 14.84 13.52
N VAL A 196 10.95 14.54 13.49
CA VAL A 196 10.48 13.18 13.20
C VAL A 196 10.44 12.95 11.70
N ALA A 197 11.58 12.63 11.09
CA ALA A 197 11.68 12.31 9.67
C ALA A 197 10.82 11.08 9.28
N LYS A 198 10.55 10.89 7.97
CA LYS A 198 9.75 9.75 7.45
C LYS A 198 10.28 8.39 7.95
N ALA A 199 11.59 8.23 8.05
CA ALA A 199 12.24 7.03 8.57
C ALA A 199 11.95 6.76 10.06
N CYS A 200 11.66 7.78 10.86
CA CYS A 200 11.35 7.69 12.28
C CYS A 200 9.87 7.43 12.58
N SER A 201 9.01 7.42 11.55
CA SER A 201 7.57 7.12 11.69
C SER A 201 7.28 5.76 12.33
N GLY A 202 8.20 4.80 12.20
CA GLY A 202 8.01 3.44 12.71
C GLY A 202 7.14 2.54 11.83
N VAL A 203 6.67 3.04 10.67
CA VAL A 203 5.76 2.29 9.78
C VAL A 203 6.34 0.96 9.31
N ARG A 204 7.65 0.90 9.03
CA ARG A 204 8.37 -0.31 8.64
C ARG A 204 8.19 -1.43 9.65
N TYR A 205 8.43 -1.11 10.92
CA TYR A 205 8.35 -2.08 12.01
C TYR A 205 6.90 -2.45 12.30
N LEU A 206 5.97 -1.50 12.19
CA LEU A 206 4.54 -1.76 12.35
C LEU A 206 4.02 -2.79 11.36
N ILE A 207 4.29 -2.62 10.06
CA ILE A 207 3.80 -3.53 9.02
C ILE A 207 4.43 -4.91 9.19
N ALA A 208 5.74 -4.98 9.45
CA ALA A 208 6.43 -6.24 9.68
C ALA A 208 5.91 -6.99 10.92
N SER A 209 5.68 -6.27 12.04
CA SER A 209 5.07 -6.83 13.24
C SER A 209 3.66 -7.34 12.99
N LEU A 210 2.85 -6.62 12.23
CA LEU A 210 1.49 -7.03 11.94
C LEU A 210 1.45 -8.31 11.09
N ALA A 211 2.30 -8.40 10.06
CA ALA A 211 2.44 -9.61 9.25
C ALA A 211 2.88 -10.82 10.10
N LEU A 212 4.01 -10.69 10.80
CA LEU A 212 4.57 -11.77 11.61
C LEU A 212 3.67 -12.12 12.80
N GLY A 213 3.06 -11.14 13.44
CA GLY A 213 2.13 -11.31 14.55
C GLY A 213 0.85 -12.03 14.12
N THR A 214 0.34 -11.75 12.92
CA THR A 214 -0.79 -12.47 12.33
C THR A 214 -0.45 -13.92 12.04
N LEU A 215 0.73 -14.19 11.48
CA LEU A 215 1.22 -15.55 11.28
C LEU A 215 1.37 -16.29 12.62
N TYR A 216 2.04 -15.68 13.60
CA TYR A 216 2.24 -16.24 14.93
C TYR A 216 0.91 -16.57 15.62
N ALA A 217 -0.05 -15.65 15.55
CA ALA A 217 -1.37 -15.83 16.12
C ALA A 217 -2.08 -17.05 15.52
N TYR A 218 -2.02 -17.21 14.20
CA TYR A 218 -2.64 -18.33 13.50
C TYR A 218 -2.05 -19.68 13.88
N ILE A 219 -0.72 -19.79 13.95
CA ILE A 219 -0.04 -21.06 14.26
C ILE A 219 -0.10 -21.40 15.76
N THR A 220 -0.25 -20.41 16.64
CA THR A 220 -0.13 -20.61 18.10
C THR A 220 -1.47 -20.76 18.80
N TYR A 221 -2.50 -20.01 18.39
CA TYR A 221 -3.79 -19.99 19.07
C TYR A 221 -4.87 -20.67 18.23
N THR A 222 -5.79 -21.36 18.89
CA THR A 222 -7.01 -21.93 18.29
C THR A 222 -8.20 -20.99 18.46
N SER A 223 -8.25 -20.26 19.59
CA SER A 223 -9.31 -19.28 19.87
C SER A 223 -9.20 -18.04 18.98
N GLN A 224 -10.27 -17.71 18.25
CA GLN A 224 -10.32 -16.52 17.38
C GLN A 224 -10.15 -15.22 18.18
N TRP A 225 -10.67 -15.16 19.41
CA TRP A 225 -10.49 -13.99 20.27
C TRP A 225 -9.01 -13.78 20.64
N ARG A 226 -8.30 -14.84 21.02
CA ARG A 226 -6.86 -14.76 21.34
C ARG A 226 -6.05 -14.36 20.11
N ARG A 227 -6.42 -14.84 18.92
CA ARG A 227 -5.82 -14.42 17.66
C ARG A 227 -5.99 -12.93 17.41
N LEU A 228 -7.24 -12.43 17.47
CA LEU A 228 -7.54 -11.03 17.25
C LEU A 228 -6.89 -10.13 18.30
N LEU A 229 -6.86 -10.54 19.56
CA LEU A 229 -6.17 -9.83 20.64
C LEU A 229 -4.67 -9.72 20.35
N PHE A 230 -4.03 -10.82 19.96
CA PHE A 230 -2.59 -10.82 19.66
C PHE A 230 -2.26 -9.99 18.41
N ILE A 231 -3.11 -10.05 17.37
CA ILE A 231 -2.99 -9.18 16.19
C ILE A 231 -3.13 -7.71 16.60
N GLY A 232 -4.06 -7.39 17.49
CA GLY A 232 -4.21 -6.06 18.08
C GLY A 232 -2.96 -5.60 18.83
N LEU A 233 -2.33 -6.49 19.62
CA LEU A 233 -1.06 -6.21 20.27
C LEU A 233 0.08 -6.00 19.26
N ALA A 234 0.13 -6.80 18.20
CA ALA A 234 1.10 -6.67 17.11
C ALA A 234 0.94 -5.35 16.33
N LEU A 235 -0.22 -4.69 16.43
CA LEU A 235 -0.47 -3.35 15.92
C LEU A 235 -0.05 -2.26 16.93
N ILE A 236 -0.41 -2.39 18.20
CA ILE A 236 -0.24 -1.32 19.21
C ILE A 236 1.19 -1.27 19.76
N VAL A 237 1.77 -2.42 20.10
CA VAL A 237 3.07 -2.51 20.78
C VAL A 237 4.20 -1.85 19.97
N PRO A 238 4.33 -2.07 18.64
CA PRO A 238 5.39 -1.44 17.86
C PRO A 238 5.25 0.09 17.77
N ILE A 239 4.03 0.63 17.79
CA ILE A 239 3.77 2.07 17.78
C ILE A 239 4.32 2.71 19.06
N ILE A 240 3.98 2.15 20.22
CA ILE A 240 4.45 2.63 21.52
C ILE A 240 5.97 2.45 21.62
N ALA A 241 6.48 1.28 21.22
CA ALA A 241 7.90 0.99 21.24
C ALA A 241 8.69 1.97 20.35
N ASN A 242 8.16 2.34 19.18
CA ASN A 242 8.76 3.36 18.32
C ASN A 242 8.84 4.73 19.01
N GLY A 243 7.80 5.13 19.73
CA GLY A 243 7.78 6.35 20.53
C GLY A 243 8.86 6.34 21.62
N ILE A 244 8.98 5.22 22.36
CA ILE A 244 10.03 5.03 23.39
C ILE A 244 11.43 5.10 22.76
N ARG A 245 11.62 4.47 21.60
CA ARG A 245 12.88 4.50 20.86
C ARG A 245 13.25 5.92 20.45
N ALA A 246 12.32 6.65 19.85
CA ALA A 246 12.53 8.03 19.41
C ALA A 246 12.87 8.95 20.59
N TYR A 247 12.14 8.82 21.70
CA TYR A 247 12.43 9.53 22.94
C TYR A 247 13.83 9.21 23.46
N GLY A 248 14.23 7.93 23.47
CA GLY A 248 15.55 7.49 23.90
C GLY A 248 16.67 8.16 23.09
N ILE A 249 16.52 8.26 21.76
CA ILE A 249 17.49 8.94 20.90
C ILE A 249 17.61 10.42 21.26
N VAL A 250 16.48 11.12 21.42
CA VAL A 250 16.48 12.55 21.79
C VAL A 250 17.07 12.78 23.17
N MET A 251 16.72 11.95 24.15
CA MET A 251 17.24 12.06 25.52
C MET A 251 18.74 11.77 25.57
N MET A 252 19.22 10.78 24.82
CA MET A 252 20.66 10.53 24.69
C MET A 252 21.39 11.73 24.07
N ALA A 253 20.82 12.36 23.04
CA ALA A 253 21.39 13.56 22.44
C ALA A 253 21.39 14.76 23.41
N TYR A 254 20.32 14.95 24.19
CA TYR A 254 20.20 15.99 25.20
C TYR A 254 21.20 15.82 26.35
N LEU A 255 21.36 14.61 26.88
CA LEU A 255 22.25 14.33 28.02
C LEU A 255 23.74 14.27 27.65
N SER A 256 24.05 14.04 26.37
CA SER A 256 25.43 13.88 25.89
C SER A 256 26.00 15.11 25.19
N ASP A 257 25.26 16.23 25.12
CA ASP A 257 25.59 17.39 24.29
C ASP A 257 25.98 16.98 22.86
N TYR A 258 25.19 16.09 22.24
CA TYR A 258 25.41 15.53 20.91
C TYR A 258 26.70 14.69 20.71
N LYS A 259 27.52 14.47 21.74
CA LYS A 259 28.79 13.73 21.61
C LYS A 259 28.60 12.23 21.33
N LEU A 260 27.51 11.63 21.80
CA LEU A 260 27.23 10.20 21.63
C LEU A 260 26.22 9.90 20.50
N ALA A 261 25.49 10.92 20.03
CA ALA A 261 24.44 10.75 19.04
C ALA A 261 24.96 10.58 17.60
N ALA A 262 26.22 10.91 17.32
CA ALA A 262 26.80 10.83 15.97
C ALA A 262 27.45 9.47 15.63
N GLY A 263 27.58 8.54 16.60
CA GLY A 263 28.50 7.40 16.47
C GLY A 263 27.90 6.01 16.26
N VAL A 264 26.57 5.85 16.34
CA VAL A 264 25.92 4.53 16.18
C VAL A 264 24.79 4.65 15.17
N ASP A 265 24.87 3.86 14.10
CA ASP A 265 23.82 3.78 13.07
C ASP A 265 22.45 3.53 13.72
N HIS A 266 21.59 4.54 13.66
CA HIS A 266 20.24 4.48 14.19
C HIS A 266 19.40 3.38 13.52
N ILE A 267 19.83 2.93 12.33
CA ILE A 267 19.26 1.80 11.58
C ILE A 267 19.59 0.47 12.27
N LEU A 268 20.86 0.23 12.64
CA LEU A 268 21.28 -1.00 13.33
C LEU A 268 20.61 -1.10 14.71
N TYR A 269 20.56 0.00 15.45
CA TYR A 269 19.85 0.08 16.71
C TYR A 269 18.35 -0.19 16.55
N GLY A 270 17.74 0.34 15.48
CA GLY A 270 16.33 0.11 15.15
C GLY A 270 15.99 -1.37 14.97
N TRP A 271 16.83 -2.13 14.25
CA TRP A 271 16.65 -3.58 14.06
C TRP A 271 16.78 -4.36 15.36
N LEU A 272 17.80 -4.06 16.17
CA LEU A 272 18.00 -4.74 17.46
C LEU A 272 16.85 -4.47 18.43
N PHE A 273 16.44 -3.20 18.54
CA PHE A 273 15.31 -2.78 19.38
C PHE A 273 14.01 -3.46 18.94
N PHE A 274 13.74 -3.49 17.63
CA PHE A 274 12.60 -4.21 17.08
C PHE A 274 12.65 -5.70 17.41
N GLY A 275 13.78 -6.36 17.20
CA GLY A 275 13.96 -7.78 17.51
C GLY A 275 13.69 -8.08 18.98
N LEU A 276 14.16 -7.23 19.90
CA LEU A 276 13.89 -7.35 21.33
C LEU A 276 12.39 -7.21 21.64
N VAL A 277 11.73 -6.19 21.09
CA VAL A 277 10.29 -5.97 21.30
C VAL A 277 9.47 -7.15 20.79
N MET A 278 9.80 -7.65 19.60
CA MET A 278 9.13 -8.83 19.01
C MET A 278 9.39 -10.10 19.82
N PHE A 279 10.62 -10.30 20.27
CA PHE A 279 10.97 -11.42 21.14
C PHE A 279 10.15 -11.40 22.44
N VAL A 280 10.08 -10.26 23.13
CA VAL A 280 9.30 -10.11 24.36
C VAL A 280 7.81 -10.34 24.09
N MET A 281 7.29 -9.76 23.00
CA MET A 281 5.88 -9.94 22.61
C MET A 281 5.55 -11.42 22.35
N PHE A 282 6.43 -12.15 21.67
CA PHE A 282 6.24 -13.56 21.34
C PHE A 282 6.45 -14.47 22.54
N TRP A 283 7.40 -14.13 23.42
CA TRP A 283 7.60 -14.79 24.69
C TRP A 283 6.32 -14.70 25.53
N ILE A 284 5.80 -13.49 25.74
CA ILE A 284 4.56 -13.28 26.50
C ILE A 284 3.41 -14.01 25.82
N GLY A 285 3.28 -13.90 24.50
CA GLY A 285 2.25 -14.62 23.73
C GLY A 285 2.29 -16.14 23.92
N SER A 286 3.50 -16.72 23.97
CA SER A 286 3.67 -18.16 24.13
C SER A 286 3.12 -18.69 25.46
N LEU A 287 3.09 -17.85 26.50
CA LEU A 287 2.51 -18.18 27.80
C LEU A 287 0.98 -18.36 27.74
N PHE A 288 0.32 -17.77 26.73
CA PHE A 288 -1.11 -17.88 26.51
C PHE A 288 -1.47 -18.92 25.43
N LYS A 289 -0.51 -19.73 24.98
CA LYS A 289 -0.74 -20.81 24.03
C LYS A 289 -1.82 -21.75 24.57
N ASP A 290 -2.78 -22.11 23.73
CA ASP A 290 -3.80 -23.08 24.11
C ASP A 290 -3.11 -24.42 24.38
N SER A 291 -3.26 -24.96 25.59
CA SER A 291 -2.79 -26.32 25.88
C SER A 291 -3.55 -27.26 24.94
N SER A 292 -2.84 -28.01 24.09
CA SER A 292 -3.46 -29.11 23.34
C SER A 292 -4.34 -29.89 24.30
N ALA A 293 -5.62 -30.03 23.95
CA ALA A 293 -6.57 -30.81 24.73
C ALA A 293 -5.90 -32.12 25.09
N LYS A 294 -5.64 -32.27 26.39
CA LYS A 294 -5.18 -33.45 27.10
C LYS A 294 -5.52 -34.71 26.29
N GLU A 295 -4.52 -35.40 25.74
CA GLU A 295 -4.72 -36.81 25.39
C GLU A 295 -5.35 -37.44 26.62
N ARG A 296 -6.62 -37.84 26.52
CA ARG A 296 -7.24 -38.61 27.59
C ARG A 296 -6.42 -39.90 27.65
N PRO A 297 -5.79 -40.23 28.80
CA PRO A 297 -5.19 -41.54 28.95
C PRO A 297 -6.27 -42.57 28.60
N VAL A 298 -5.96 -43.46 27.66
CA VAL A 298 -6.76 -44.65 27.39
C VAL A 298 -6.56 -45.57 28.60
N GLU A 299 -7.24 -45.26 29.70
CA GLU A 299 -7.15 -46.01 30.95
C GLU A 299 -8.55 -46.02 31.60
N ASP A 300 -9.56 -46.51 30.87
CA ASP A 300 -10.79 -47.04 31.48
C ASP A 300 -11.60 -47.92 30.51
N LEU A 301 -10.97 -48.94 29.91
CA LEU A 301 -11.69 -50.01 29.18
C LEU A 301 -11.35 -51.42 29.69
N GLN A 302 -10.67 -51.54 30.84
CA GLN A 302 -10.31 -52.86 31.41
C GLN A 302 -11.05 -53.22 32.71
N ASN A 303 -11.93 -52.36 33.24
CA ASN A 303 -12.69 -52.67 34.46
C ASN A 303 -14.17 -53.02 34.22
N THR A 304 -14.59 -53.28 32.98
CA THR A 304 -15.98 -53.68 32.66
C THR A 304 -16.12 -55.14 32.22
N GLU A 305 -15.14 -56.00 32.50
CA GLU A 305 -15.25 -57.46 32.24
C GLU A 305 -15.58 -58.31 33.48
N SER A 306 -15.81 -57.72 34.66
CA SER A 306 -16.06 -58.50 35.89
C SER A 306 -17.52 -58.61 36.35
N THR A 307 -18.51 -58.11 35.60
CA THR A 307 -19.92 -58.19 36.01
C THR A 307 -20.87 -58.49 34.84
N ALA A 308 -20.75 -59.70 34.27
CA ALA A 308 -21.84 -60.27 33.46
C ALA A 308 -21.75 -61.81 33.39
N GLU A 309 -21.56 -62.48 34.52
CA GLU A 309 -22.23 -63.77 34.73
C GLU A 309 -23.65 -63.44 35.16
N VAL A 310 -24.64 -63.80 34.34
CA VAL A 310 -25.99 -64.26 34.71
C VAL A 310 -26.87 -64.31 33.45
N SER A 311 -27.61 -65.42 33.33
CA SER A 311 -28.72 -65.71 32.41
C SER A 311 -28.39 -66.42 31.09
N GLN A 312 -28.25 -67.74 31.23
CA GLN A 312 -28.69 -68.74 30.26
C GLN A 312 -30.19 -68.61 29.92
N ASN A 313 -30.53 -69.12 28.73
CA ASN A 313 -31.78 -69.76 28.28
C ASN A 313 -32.70 -69.02 27.28
N LEU A 314 -33.30 -69.87 26.44
CA LEU A 314 -34.43 -69.71 25.49
C LEU A 314 -33.98 -69.38 24.05
N SER A 315 -33.81 -70.35 23.15
CA SER A 315 -34.76 -71.30 22.50
C SER A 315 -35.21 -70.80 21.12
N GLU A 316 -34.87 -71.61 20.10
CA GLU A 316 -35.65 -71.98 18.91
C GLU A 316 -36.23 -70.94 17.94
N SER A 317 -36.04 -71.25 16.64
CA SER A 317 -36.91 -71.03 15.47
C SER A 317 -36.09 -70.45 14.30
N SER A 318 -35.49 -71.27 13.44
CA SER A 318 -36.06 -71.89 12.23
C SER A 318 -36.29 -70.93 11.05
N ASN A 319 -35.91 -71.45 9.87
CA ASN A 319 -36.17 -70.99 8.50
C ASN A 319 -35.26 -69.83 8.04
N GLY A 320 -34.31 -70.00 7.13
CA GLY A 320 -34.37 -70.80 5.90
C GLY A 320 -34.54 -69.83 4.73
N VAL A 321 -33.55 -69.77 3.84
CA VAL A 321 -33.61 -69.55 2.39
C VAL A 321 -32.24 -69.03 1.92
N VAL A 322 -31.56 -69.90 1.19
CA VAL A 322 -30.40 -69.58 0.36
C VAL A 322 -30.94 -68.96 -0.93
N VAL A 323 -30.53 -67.73 -1.24
CA VAL A 323 -30.57 -67.18 -2.60
C VAL A 323 -29.18 -66.65 -2.93
N LEU A 324 -28.47 -67.40 -3.78
CA LEU A 324 -27.41 -66.89 -4.63
C LEU A 324 -28.09 -66.12 -5.76
N ASP A 325 -27.86 -64.81 -5.89
CA ASP A 325 -27.45 -64.23 -7.18
C ASP A 325 -26.93 -62.78 -7.07
N GLN A 326 -25.97 -62.48 -7.94
CA GLN A 326 -25.53 -61.16 -8.44
C GLN A 326 -24.51 -60.36 -7.65
N VAL A 327 -23.25 -60.76 -7.83
CA VAL A 327 -22.10 -59.85 -7.88
C VAL A 327 -22.30 -58.87 -9.04
N THR A 328 -22.82 -57.68 -8.75
CA THR A 328 -22.69 -56.53 -9.65
C THR A 328 -21.34 -55.87 -9.40
N THR A 329 -20.49 -55.86 -10.42
CA THR A 329 -19.22 -55.13 -10.42
C THR A 329 -19.48 -53.62 -10.54
N PRO A 330 -18.95 -52.76 -9.64
CA PRO A 330 -19.03 -51.31 -9.82
C PRO A 330 -17.87 -50.86 -10.71
N GLY A 331 -18.01 -51.05 -12.02
CA GLY A 331 -16.91 -50.97 -12.98
C GLY A 331 -16.95 -49.87 -14.03
N HIS A 332 -17.94 -48.96 -14.11
CA HIS A 332 -18.00 -48.00 -15.25
C HIS A 332 -18.49 -46.57 -14.95
N ALA A 333 -18.87 -46.21 -13.72
CA ALA A 333 -19.43 -44.88 -13.44
C ALA A 333 -18.39 -43.77 -13.10
N LYS A 334 -17.13 -44.11 -12.80
CA LYS A 334 -16.15 -43.12 -12.31
C LYS A 334 -15.43 -42.30 -13.40
N VAL A 335 -15.39 -42.77 -14.65
CA VAL A 335 -14.66 -42.09 -15.74
C VAL A 335 -15.45 -40.91 -16.33
N ASN A 336 -16.78 -40.95 -16.31
CA ASN A 336 -17.62 -39.87 -16.85
C ASN A 336 -17.76 -38.65 -15.92
N MET A 337 -17.61 -38.80 -14.60
CA MET A 337 -17.71 -37.65 -13.67
C MET A 337 -16.47 -36.74 -13.72
N SER A 338 -15.25 -37.26 -13.91
CA SER A 338 -14.05 -36.41 -13.92
C SER A 338 -13.95 -35.51 -15.16
N ASN A 339 -14.37 -36.02 -16.33
CA ASN A 339 -14.35 -35.25 -17.58
C ASN A 339 -15.34 -34.08 -17.54
N ASN A 340 -16.51 -34.26 -16.91
CA ASN A 340 -17.49 -33.18 -16.75
C ASN A 340 -17.02 -32.09 -15.79
N THR A 341 -16.33 -32.42 -14.71
CA THR A 341 -15.79 -31.42 -13.80
C THR A 341 -14.68 -30.61 -14.47
N ALA A 342 -13.74 -31.26 -15.16
CA ALA A 342 -12.66 -30.59 -15.88
C ALA A 342 -13.19 -29.67 -17.00
N LEU A 343 -14.20 -30.12 -17.75
CA LEU A 343 -14.85 -29.30 -18.78
C LEU A 343 -15.55 -28.08 -18.18
N ARG A 344 -16.30 -28.25 -17.08
CA ARG A 344 -16.97 -27.15 -16.38
C ARG A 344 -15.97 -26.15 -15.81
N THR A 345 -14.87 -26.63 -15.21
CA THR A 345 -13.77 -25.77 -14.73
C THR A 345 -13.16 -24.99 -15.89
N GLY A 346 -12.92 -25.64 -17.03
CA GLY A 346 -12.39 -24.99 -18.24
C GLY A 346 -13.25 -23.82 -18.71
N VAL A 347 -14.58 -23.98 -18.77
CA VAL A 347 -15.50 -22.91 -19.18
C VAL A 347 -15.42 -21.69 -18.25
N TRP A 348 -15.48 -21.90 -16.94
CA TRP A 348 -15.42 -20.80 -15.96
C TRP A 348 -14.06 -20.11 -15.95
N VAL A 349 -12.99 -20.87 -16.17
CA VAL A 349 -11.63 -20.31 -16.24
C VAL A 349 -11.43 -19.51 -17.51
N VAL A 350 -11.94 -19.96 -18.67
CA VAL A 350 -11.90 -19.16 -19.91
C VAL A 350 -12.68 -17.85 -19.73
N LEU A 351 -13.86 -17.91 -19.11
CA LEU A 351 -14.65 -16.71 -18.82
C LEU A 351 -13.89 -15.75 -17.89
N ALA A 352 -13.33 -16.26 -16.79
CA ALA A 352 -12.52 -15.47 -15.88
C ALA A 352 -11.29 -14.87 -16.57
N LEU A 353 -10.68 -15.59 -17.52
CA LEU A 353 -9.49 -15.13 -18.24
C LEU A 353 -9.84 -14.01 -19.21
N ALA A 354 -10.96 -14.13 -19.91
CA ALA A 354 -11.48 -13.04 -20.74
C ALA A 354 -11.75 -11.78 -19.91
N VAL A 355 -12.35 -11.95 -18.72
CA VAL A 355 -12.59 -10.87 -17.77
C VAL A 355 -11.28 -10.26 -17.26
N THR A 356 -10.28 -11.07 -16.89
CA THR A 356 -8.98 -10.56 -16.41
C THR A 356 -8.13 -9.95 -17.51
N ALA A 357 -8.26 -10.39 -18.76
CA ALA A 357 -7.60 -9.78 -19.91
C ALA A 357 -8.28 -8.46 -20.36
N SER A 358 -9.57 -8.27 -20.07
CA SER A 358 -10.31 -7.08 -20.51
C SER A 358 -9.75 -5.76 -19.96
N ALA A 359 -9.30 -5.74 -18.70
CA ALA A 359 -8.77 -4.55 -18.05
C ALA A 359 -7.43 -4.06 -18.67
N PRO A 360 -6.36 -4.88 -18.77
CA PRO A 360 -5.14 -4.48 -19.46
C PRO A 360 -5.38 -4.23 -20.95
N GLY A 361 -6.29 -4.96 -21.59
CA GLY A 361 -6.71 -4.68 -22.98
C GLY A 361 -7.33 -3.29 -23.14
N LEU A 362 -8.21 -2.89 -22.22
CA LEU A 362 -8.80 -1.55 -22.23
C LEU A 362 -7.78 -0.46 -21.87
N ALA A 363 -6.89 -0.71 -20.91
CA ALA A 363 -5.80 0.18 -20.54
C ALA A 363 -4.88 0.49 -21.75
N THR A 364 -4.39 -0.56 -22.41
CA THR A 364 -3.56 -0.43 -23.62
C THR A 364 -4.28 0.27 -24.76
N TRP A 365 -5.58 0.03 -24.94
CA TRP A 365 -6.39 0.79 -25.89
C TRP A 365 -6.51 2.28 -25.53
N LEU A 366 -6.70 2.62 -24.26
CA LEU A 366 -6.74 4.01 -23.79
C LEU A 366 -5.40 4.73 -24.04
N ASP A 367 -4.27 4.07 -23.78
CA ASP A 367 -2.95 4.65 -24.00
C ASP A 367 -2.62 4.81 -25.49
N ALA A 368 -3.00 3.83 -26.32
CA ALA A 368 -2.85 3.92 -27.76
C ALA A 368 -3.66 5.10 -28.33
N ARG A 369 -4.86 5.36 -27.77
CA ARG A 369 -5.69 6.51 -28.12
C ARG A 369 -5.05 7.84 -27.69
N ALA A 370 -4.40 7.89 -26.53
CA ALA A 370 -3.72 9.09 -26.04
C ALA A 370 -2.39 9.38 -26.76
N SER A 371 -1.67 8.34 -27.19
CA SER A 371 -0.34 8.47 -27.84
C SER A 371 -0.38 9.09 -29.23
N GLN A 372 -1.56 9.20 -29.85
CA GLN A 372 -1.75 9.87 -31.15
C GLN A 372 -1.74 11.41 -31.05
N VAL A 373 -1.64 11.96 -29.84
CA VAL A 373 -1.65 13.40 -29.58
C VAL A 373 -0.23 13.95 -29.68
N VAL A 374 -0.03 14.97 -30.51
CA VAL A 374 1.27 15.62 -30.69
C VAL A 374 1.69 16.29 -29.38
N PRO A 375 2.92 16.06 -28.88
CA PRO A 375 3.43 16.74 -27.70
C PRO A 375 3.38 18.26 -27.91
N SER A 376 2.62 18.95 -27.08
CA SER A 376 2.64 20.40 -27.10
C SER A 376 3.85 20.94 -26.34
N VAL A 377 4.48 21.96 -26.92
CA VAL A 377 5.59 22.67 -26.28
C VAL A 377 4.99 23.75 -25.41
N VAL A 378 5.07 23.58 -24.09
CA VAL A 378 4.73 24.66 -23.16
C VAL A 378 5.77 25.78 -23.31
N VAL A 379 5.28 27.01 -23.50
CA VAL A 379 6.12 28.21 -23.58
C VAL A 379 5.64 29.17 -22.51
N LEU A 380 6.54 29.55 -21.59
CA LEU A 380 6.22 30.55 -20.56
C LEU A 380 5.84 31.88 -21.23
N PRO A 381 4.72 32.51 -20.81
CA PRO A 381 4.24 33.72 -21.45
C PRO A 381 5.21 34.89 -21.27
N ILE A 382 5.37 35.72 -22.31
CA ILE A 382 6.12 36.97 -22.18
C ILE A 382 5.35 37.89 -21.23
N GLY A 383 6.07 38.62 -20.37
CA GLY A 383 5.45 39.56 -19.44
C GLY A 383 4.63 40.65 -20.14
N VAL A 384 3.45 40.95 -19.60
CA VAL A 384 2.52 41.99 -20.07
C VAL A 384 2.10 42.90 -18.91
N SER A 385 1.41 44.01 -19.19
CA SER A 385 0.85 44.92 -18.17
C SER A 385 1.88 45.43 -17.16
N GLY A 386 3.10 45.71 -17.62
CA GLY A 386 4.20 46.17 -16.76
C GLY A 386 4.96 45.05 -16.07
N TRP A 387 4.76 43.77 -16.42
CA TRP A 387 5.66 42.69 -16.01
C TRP A 387 6.73 42.44 -17.09
N GLU A 388 7.98 42.27 -16.68
CA GLU A 388 9.10 41.85 -17.53
C GLU A 388 9.49 40.40 -17.22
N GLY A 389 9.68 39.57 -18.25
CA GLY A 389 10.06 38.17 -18.11
C GLY A 389 9.56 37.31 -19.28
N PRO A 390 9.83 35.99 -19.28
CA PRO A 390 10.53 35.24 -18.24
C PRO A 390 12.05 35.46 -18.29
N ARG A 391 12.66 35.82 -17.15
CA ARG A 391 14.12 35.80 -16.96
C ARG A 391 14.55 34.41 -16.48
N HIS A 392 15.72 33.95 -16.93
CA HIS A 392 16.26 32.66 -16.50
C HIS A 392 16.63 32.68 -15.02
N VAL A 393 16.35 31.59 -14.30
CA VAL A 393 16.66 31.43 -12.87
C VAL A 393 17.78 30.41 -12.74
N GLU A 394 18.97 30.85 -12.30
CA GLU A 394 20.09 29.95 -12.04
C GLU A 394 19.78 29.02 -10.85
N VAL A 395 19.74 27.72 -11.15
CA VAL A 395 19.40 26.64 -10.18
C VAL A 395 20.47 26.48 -9.10
N GLU A 396 21.72 26.88 -9.39
CA GLU A 396 22.87 26.68 -8.50
C GLU A 396 23.01 27.75 -7.41
N SER A 397 22.19 28.81 -7.41
CA SER A 397 22.26 29.82 -6.36
C SER A 397 21.81 29.26 -5.00
N LYS A 398 22.47 29.68 -3.91
CA LYS A 398 22.24 29.18 -2.53
C LYS A 398 20.82 29.41 -2.00
N ASN A 399 20.03 30.26 -2.66
CA ASN A 399 18.63 30.56 -2.34
C ASN A 399 17.69 30.27 -3.52
N ALA A 400 18.12 29.44 -4.49
CA ALA A 400 17.28 29.03 -5.61
C ALA A 400 16.09 28.23 -5.10
N TRP A 401 14.90 28.59 -5.56
CA TRP A 401 13.70 27.84 -5.27
C TRP A 401 13.61 26.59 -6.11
N ARG A 402 13.48 25.44 -5.43
CA ARG A 402 13.60 24.11 -6.04
C ARG A 402 12.35 23.26 -5.79
N PRO A 403 11.22 23.53 -6.47
CA PRO A 403 10.16 22.54 -6.61
C PRO A 403 10.68 21.26 -7.26
N GLN A 404 10.15 20.13 -6.81
CA GLN A 404 10.47 18.79 -7.28
C GLN A 404 9.18 18.10 -7.72
N PHE A 405 9.05 17.85 -9.02
CA PHE A 405 7.95 17.10 -9.61
C PHE A 405 8.53 15.98 -10.49
N PRO A 406 8.87 14.82 -9.90
CA PRO A 406 9.48 13.72 -10.64
C PRO A 406 8.64 13.34 -11.87
N GLY A 407 9.30 13.17 -13.01
CA GLY A 407 8.64 12.80 -14.28
C GLY A 407 7.87 13.93 -14.98
N ALA A 408 7.92 15.16 -14.48
CA ALA A 408 7.40 16.33 -15.18
C ALA A 408 8.47 16.96 -16.08
N THR A 409 8.05 17.51 -17.21
CA THR A 409 8.86 18.49 -17.95
C THR A 409 8.73 19.83 -17.25
N GLU A 410 9.87 20.39 -16.82
CA GLU A 410 9.89 21.58 -16.00
C GLU A 410 10.09 22.86 -16.82
N TYR A 411 9.30 23.89 -16.52
CA TYR A 411 9.47 25.22 -17.07
C TYR A 411 9.58 26.23 -15.94
N ARG A 412 10.65 27.03 -15.95
CA ARG A 412 10.99 27.98 -14.89
C ARG A 412 11.20 29.37 -15.46
N GLY A 413 10.65 30.39 -14.81
CA GLY A 413 10.87 31.78 -15.22
C GLY A 413 10.62 32.76 -14.08
N ARG A 414 11.43 33.83 -14.05
CA ARG A 414 11.25 34.94 -13.12
C ARG A 414 10.65 36.14 -13.82
N TYR A 415 9.62 36.72 -13.22
CA TYR A 415 8.97 37.95 -13.66
C TYR A 415 9.25 39.07 -12.66
N ILE A 416 9.48 40.28 -13.16
CA ILE A 416 9.78 41.46 -12.36
C ILE A 416 8.82 42.57 -12.79
N ALA A 417 8.27 43.32 -11.84
CA ALA A 417 7.49 44.50 -12.17
C ALA A 417 8.41 45.58 -12.79
N GLY A 418 8.11 45.96 -14.03
CA GLY A 418 8.77 47.01 -14.79
C GLY A 418 8.51 48.40 -14.21
N THR A 419 9.57 49.18 -14.10
CA THR A 419 9.58 50.51 -13.48
C THR A 419 9.00 51.56 -14.44
N ALA A 420 7.70 51.87 -14.33
CA ALA A 420 7.15 53.18 -14.70
C ALA A 420 5.76 53.44 -14.11
N ASP A 421 4.77 52.56 -14.34
CA ASP A 421 3.37 52.86 -13.99
C ASP A 421 2.82 52.06 -12.79
N SER A 422 3.38 50.89 -12.51
CA SER A 422 2.98 50.03 -11.37
C SER A 422 3.57 50.47 -10.04
N ALA A 423 4.60 51.33 -10.05
CA ALA A 423 5.15 51.96 -8.85
C ALA A 423 4.17 52.98 -8.25
N ILE A 424 3.39 53.69 -9.07
CA ILE A 424 2.49 54.76 -8.61
C ILE A 424 1.30 54.20 -7.83
N ALA A 425 0.87 52.95 -8.09
CA ALA A 425 -0.19 52.31 -7.33
C ALA A 425 0.28 51.71 -5.99
N ILE A 426 1.59 51.54 -5.79
CA ILE A 426 2.16 50.87 -4.60
C ILE A 426 3.01 51.85 -3.76
N SER A 427 3.36 53.03 -4.30
CA SER A 427 4.24 54.01 -3.66
C SER A 427 3.61 54.81 -2.52
N ASP A 428 2.28 54.78 -2.36
CA ASP A 428 1.63 55.59 -1.30
C ASP A 428 1.66 54.95 0.09
N ALA A 429 2.17 53.71 0.25
CA ALA A 429 2.03 52.99 1.52
C ALA A 429 3.32 52.62 2.28
N ILE A 430 4.46 52.29 1.67
CA ILE A 430 5.66 51.89 2.45
C ILE A 430 6.97 52.32 1.75
N LEU A 431 7.68 53.29 2.35
CA LEU A 431 9.07 53.61 2.02
C LEU A 431 9.90 53.63 3.31
N THR A 432 10.56 52.52 3.66
CA THR A 432 11.83 52.46 4.44
C THR A 432 12.40 51.03 4.62
N THR A 433 12.17 50.08 3.70
CA THR A 433 12.79 48.73 3.78
C THR A 433 13.72 48.45 2.60
N PRO A 434 14.82 47.68 2.80
CA PRO A 434 15.76 47.37 1.73
C PRO A 434 15.04 46.58 0.64
N VAL A 435 15.34 46.91 -0.62
CA VAL A 435 14.68 46.38 -1.83
C VAL A 435 14.79 44.85 -1.87
N ILE A 436 13.80 44.15 -1.33
CA ILE A 436 13.52 42.76 -1.69
C ILE A 436 13.04 42.83 -3.13
N SER A 437 13.70 42.07 -4.02
CA SER A 437 13.34 42.07 -5.44
C SER A 437 11.85 41.82 -5.61
N HIS A 438 11.16 42.73 -6.31
CA HIS A 438 9.74 42.63 -6.68
C HIS A 438 9.54 41.56 -7.76
N SER A 439 10.04 40.36 -7.47
CA SER A 439 10.12 39.25 -8.40
C SER A 439 9.15 38.16 -8.01
N ILE A 440 8.60 37.53 -9.04
CA ILE A 440 7.75 36.37 -8.93
C ILE A 440 8.42 35.25 -9.69
N ASP A 441 8.67 34.15 -9.00
CA ASP A 441 9.18 32.94 -9.62
C ASP A 441 7.98 32.07 -10.01
N VAL A 442 7.91 31.69 -11.28
CA VAL A 442 6.91 30.77 -11.82
C VAL A 442 7.57 29.46 -12.19
N TYR A 443 6.92 28.38 -11.80
CA TYR A 443 7.29 27.02 -12.11
C TYR A 443 6.06 26.29 -12.67
N ILE A 444 6.22 25.64 -13.82
CA ILE A 444 5.21 24.77 -14.42
C ILE A 444 5.80 23.36 -14.50
N ALA A 445 5.19 22.41 -13.80
CA ALA A 445 5.43 20.99 -13.98
C ALA A 445 4.41 20.43 -14.97
N TYR A 446 4.87 20.14 -16.19
CA TYR A 446 4.06 19.64 -17.27
C TYR A 446 4.17 18.13 -17.40
N PHE A 447 3.04 17.42 -17.32
CA PHE A 447 3.00 15.96 -17.36
C PHE A 447 2.52 15.49 -18.73
N ASN A 448 3.47 15.08 -19.58
CA ASN A 448 3.21 14.52 -20.90
C ASN A 448 2.89 13.02 -20.80
N HIS A 449 2.05 12.50 -21.71
CA HIS A 449 1.60 11.12 -21.79
C HIS A 449 2.72 10.06 -21.92
N GLN A 450 3.94 10.46 -22.29
CA GLN A 450 5.04 9.55 -22.63
C GLN A 450 6.06 9.28 -21.50
N GLN A 451 5.97 9.95 -20.34
CA GLN A 451 6.94 9.75 -19.25
C GLN A 451 6.39 8.85 -18.14
N GLN A 452 7.01 7.69 -17.97
CA GLN A 452 6.68 6.73 -16.91
C GLN A 452 7.20 7.25 -15.56
N GLY A 453 6.34 7.31 -14.54
CA GLY A 453 6.69 7.73 -13.18
C GLY A 453 6.43 9.21 -12.84
N GLY A 454 5.83 9.99 -13.76
CA GLY A 454 5.37 11.34 -13.51
C GLY A 454 3.87 11.41 -13.26
N GLU A 455 3.45 11.44 -11.99
CA GLU A 455 2.04 11.65 -11.62
C GLU A 455 1.82 13.11 -11.18
N LEU A 456 0.78 13.76 -11.71
CA LEU A 456 0.44 15.15 -11.37
C LEU A 456 0.19 15.35 -9.87
N VAL A 457 -0.51 14.38 -9.28
CA VAL A 457 -0.81 14.33 -7.85
C VAL A 457 -0.07 13.13 -7.27
N ASN A 458 1.15 13.38 -6.81
CA ASN A 458 2.01 12.41 -6.15
C ASN A 458 2.45 12.93 -4.77
N VAL A 459 2.69 12.02 -3.82
CA VAL A 459 3.25 12.37 -2.49
C VAL A 459 4.71 12.82 -2.59
N MET A 460 5.41 12.41 -3.65
CA MET A 460 6.78 12.83 -3.95
C MET A 460 6.85 14.23 -4.57
N ASN A 461 5.71 14.81 -4.99
CA ASN A 461 5.69 16.17 -5.53
C ASN A 461 5.85 17.16 -4.37
N ALA A 462 6.89 17.99 -4.45
CA ALA A 462 7.19 18.99 -3.45
C ALA A 462 7.31 20.37 -4.11
N VAL A 463 6.65 21.38 -3.53
CA VAL A 463 6.77 22.77 -4.01
C VAL A 463 7.96 23.52 -3.42
N PHE A 464 8.72 22.87 -2.55
CA PHE A 464 9.94 23.39 -1.92
C PHE A 464 10.87 22.23 -1.58
N ASP A 465 12.13 22.56 -1.30
CA ASP A 465 13.14 21.59 -0.89
C ASP A 465 13.07 21.36 0.63
N HIS A 466 12.62 20.18 1.07
CA HIS A 466 12.50 19.84 2.50
C HIS A 466 13.84 19.80 3.24
N GLU A 467 14.98 19.68 2.54
CA GLU A 467 16.29 19.70 3.19
C GLU A 467 16.72 21.12 3.56
N GLU A 468 16.41 22.10 2.71
CA GLU A 468 16.85 23.50 2.83
C GLU A 468 15.78 24.46 3.39
N GLU A 469 14.50 24.10 3.23
CA GLU A 469 13.35 24.95 3.54
C GLU A 469 12.41 24.29 4.55
N ARG A 470 12.00 25.06 5.57
CA ARG A 470 11.08 24.63 6.63
C ARG A 470 9.66 25.06 6.32
N LEU A 471 8.71 24.13 6.32
CA LEU A 471 7.28 24.45 6.27
C LEU A 471 6.86 25.22 7.53
N LEU A 472 6.27 26.40 7.35
CA LEU A 472 5.69 27.21 8.42
C LEU A 472 4.18 27.00 8.53
N LYS A 473 3.48 27.02 7.39
CA LYS A 473 2.03 26.95 7.29
C LYS A 473 1.62 26.47 5.91
N GLU A 474 0.57 25.67 5.84
CA GLU A 474 -0.10 25.32 4.58
C GLU A 474 -1.61 25.49 4.77
N GLY A 475 -2.31 25.91 3.72
CA GLY A 475 -3.76 26.11 3.76
C GLY A 475 -4.35 26.43 2.39
N MET A 476 -5.66 26.64 2.37
CA MET A 476 -6.39 27.08 1.19
C MET A 476 -6.48 28.61 1.20
N TYR A 477 -6.38 29.24 0.03
CA TYR A 477 -6.51 30.69 -0.12
C TYR A 477 -7.43 31.02 -1.30
N SER A 478 -8.46 31.83 -1.01
CA SER A 478 -9.42 32.34 -2.00
C SER A 478 -8.93 33.70 -2.53
N LEU A 479 -8.41 33.71 -3.76
CA LEU A 479 -7.99 34.92 -4.45
C LEU A 479 -9.18 35.56 -5.17
N ASN A 480 -9.48 36.83 -4.87
CA ASN A 480 -10.47 37.58 -5.65
C ASN A 480 -9.77 38.32 -6.79
N LEU A 481 -10.07 37.91 -8.03
CA LEU A 481 -9.54 38.54 -9.23
C LEU A 481 -10.34 39.82 -9.56
N ARG A 482 -9.71 40.76 -10.26
CA ARG A 482 -10.34 42.00 -10.78
C ARG A 482 -11.52 41.72 -11.70
N SER A 483 -11.56 40.54 -12.30
CA SER A 483 -12.69 40.06 -13.10
C SER A 483 -13.96 39.75 -12.29
N GLY A 484 -13.89 39.81 -10.94
CA GLY A 484 -14.98 39.41 -10.05
C GLY A 484 -15.06 37.90 -9.79
N GLN A 485 -14.14 37.12 -10.37
CA GLN A 485 -14.04 35.68 -10.13
C GLN A 485 -13.19 35.40 -8.89
N THR A 486 -13.69 34.52 -8.01
CA THR A 486 -12.87 33.94 -6.94
C THR A 486 -12.11 32.73 -7.47
N TRP A 487 -10.82 32.69 -7.15
CA TRP A 487 -9.88 31.67 -7.58
C TRP A 487 -9.28 30.97 -6.37
N GLU A 488 -9.51 29.66 -6.27
CA GLU A 488 -9.09 28.85 -5.13
C GLU A 488 -7.68 28.31 -5.36
N LEU A 489 -6.76 28.61 -4.44
CA LEU A 489 -5.35 28.24 -4.49
C LEU A 489 -4.95 27.46 -3.24
N ARG A 490 -3.89 26.66 -3.32
CA ARG A 490 -3.21 26.18 -2.11
C ARG A 490 -2.03 27.08 -1.79
N GLU A 491 -1.97 27.55 -0.57
CA GLU A 491 -0.94 28.45 -0.06
C GLU A 491 0.00 27.72 0.91
N THR A 492 1.29 27.79 0.63
CA THR A 492 2.36 27.18 1.42
C THR A 492 3.37 28.26 1.82
N HIS A 493 3.69 28.34 3.10
CA HIS A 493 4.67 29.27 3.67
C HIS A 493 5.89 28.48 4.08
N VAL A 494 7.06 28.90 3.63
CA VAL A 494 8.32 28.24 3.93
C VAL A 494 9.37 29.23 4.41
N LYS A 495 10.32 28.75 5.20
CA LYS A 495 11.46 29.52 5.69
C LYS A 495 12.75 28.79 5.36
N TYR A 496 13.64 29.44 4.61
CA TYR A 496 14.98 28.94 4.36
C TYR A 496 15.79 28.87 5.65
N ARG A 497 16.73 27.92 5.74
CA ARG A 497 17.73 27.88 6.83
C ARG A 497 18.48 29.20 7.01
N GLY A 498 18.68 29.96 5.92
CA GLY A 498 19.29 31.30 5.92
C GLY A 498 18.39 32.45 6.42
N GLY A 499 17.14 32.19 6.83
CA GLY A 499 16.25 33.16 7.45
C GLY A 499 15.16 33.75 6.54
N SER A 500 15.40 33.79 5.22
CA SER A 500 14.43 34.30 4.23
C SER A 500 13.14 33.47 4.24
N LYS A 501 11.98 34.12 4.10
CA LYS A 501 10.68 33.44 3.98
C LYS A 501 10.15 33.54 2.56
N ARG A 502 9.39 32.53 2.15
CA ARG A 502 8.77 32.45 0.82
C ARG A 502 7.31 32.05 0.94
N LEU A 503 6.47 32.72 0.17
CA LEU A 503 5.08 32.37 -0.03
C LEU A 503 4.95 31.66 -1.37
N ILE A 504 4.23 30.54 -1.38
CA ILE A 504 4.06 29.69 -2.55
C ILE A 504 2.56 29.46 -2.75
N TRP A 505 2.06 29.72 -3.95
CA TRP A 505 0.71 29.36 -4.38
C TRP A 505 0.79 28.29 -5.46
N GLN A 506 -0.06 27.26 -5.34
CA GLN A 506 -0.15 26.18 -6.32
C GLN A 506 -1.60 25.84 -6.68
N TRP A 507 -1.78 25.41 -7.93
CA TRP A 507 -3.00 24.77 -8.42
C TRP A 507 -2.67 23.84 -9.60
N TYR A 508 -3.66 23.03 -9.97
CA TYR A 508 -3.61 22.11 -11.10
C TYR A 508 -4.47 22.65 -12.24
N GLU A 509 -3.95 22.60 -13.46
CA GLU A 509 -4.70 22.77 -14.70
C GLU A 509 -4.81 21.42 -15.40
N ILE A 510 -6.05 20.91 -15.52
CA ILE A 510 -6.32 19.59 -16.08
C ILE A 510 -7.50 19.71 -17.02
N ALA A 511 -7.26 19.43 -18.30
CA ALA A 511 -8.26 19.51 -19.34
C ALA A 511 -9.11 20.81 -19.34
N GLY A 512 -8.42 21.95 -19.25
CA GLY A 512 -9.02 23.29 -19.23
C GLY A 512 -9.72 23.66 -17.92
N SER A 513 -9.73 22.76 -16.93
CA SER A 513 -10.33 22.97 -15.61
C SER A 513 -9.24 23.14 -14.55
N ALA A 514 -9.40 24.17 -13.71
CA ALA A 514 -8.48 24.43 -12.61
C ALA A 514 -8.99 23.86 -11.29
N THR A 515 -8.08 23.38 -10.43
CA THR A 515 -8.40 22.92 -9.07
C THR A 515 -7.16 22.96 -8.16
N ASN A 516 -7.34 23.20 -6.87
CA ASN A 516 -6.30 23.10 -5.84
C ASN A 516 -6.44 21.85 -4.94
N ASN A 517 -7.52 21.09 -5.14
CA ASN A 517 -7.83 19.88 -4.40
C ASN A 517 -7.30 18.64 -5.13
N ASN A 518 -6.50 17.83 -4.43
CA ASN A 518 -5.89 16.60 -4.95
C ASN A 518 -6.93 15.58 -5.42
N VAL A 519 -8.06 15.46 -4.73
CA VAL A 519 -9.13 14.52 -5.08
C VAL A 519 -9.83 14.97 -6.36
N THR A 520 -10.18 16.25 -6.45
CA THR A 520 -10.78 16.82 -7.66
C THR A 520 -9.82 16.75 -8.84
N ALA A 521 -8.52 16.98 -8.61
CA ALA A 521 -7.49 16.80 -9.62
C ALA A 521 -7.46 15.38 -10.17
N LYS A 522 -7.42 14.36 -9.29
CA LYS A 522 -7.50 12.95 -9.69
C LYS A 522 -8.79 12.63 -10.47
N LEU A 523 -9.94 13.20 -10.10
CA LEU A 523 -11.18 13.05 -10.86
C LEU A 523 -11.10 13.66 -12.27
N PHE A 524 -10.46 14.83 -12.41
CA PHE A 524 -10.22 15.43 -13.72
C PHE A 524 -9.24 14.62 -14.56
N GLU A 525 -8.20 14.03 -13.95
CA GLU A 525 -7.30 13.11 -14.66
C GLU A 525 -8.03 11.87 -15.19
N ILE A 526 -8.91 11.28 -14.38
CA ILE A 526 -9.76 10.14 -14.80
C ILE A 526 -10.66 10.55 -15.98
N ARG A 527 -11.37 11.68 -15.84
CA ARG A 527 -12.24 12.21 -16.91
C ARG A 527 -11.45 12.44 -18.20
N ARG A 528 -10.24 13.00 -18.09
CA ARG A 528 -9.34 13.26 -19.20
C ARG A 528 -8.95 11.98 -19.92
N ARG A 529 -8.44 10.97 -19.20
CA ARG A 529 -8.04 9.67 -19.78
C ARG A 529 -9.20 8.96 -20.48
N LEU A 530 -10.44 9.10 -19.98
CA LEU A 530 -11.62 8.47 -20.57
C LEU A 530 -12.24 9.24 -21.75
N LEU A 531 -12.44 10.54 -21.60
CA LEU A 531 -13.28 11.36 -22.48
C LEU A 531 -12.50 12.38 -23.32
N LEU A 532 -11.36 12.87 -22.83
CA LEU A 532 -10.64 14.01 -23.40
C LEU A 532 -9.14 13.67 -23.59
N PRO A 533 -8.78 12.70 -24.45
CA PRO A 533 -7.42 12.20 -24.56
C PRO A 533 -6.41 13.25 -25.06
N ASN A 534 -6.88 14.32 -25.72
CA ASN A 534 -6.03 15.37 -26.31
C ASN A 534 -5.72 16.52 -25.34
N GLN A 535 -6.11 16.38 -24.08
CA GLN A 535 -6.02 17.48 -23.12
C GLN A 535 -4.93 17.24 -22.08
N HIS A 536 -4.39 18.35 -21.59
CA HIS A 536 -3.13 18.35 -20.84
C HIS A 536 -3.33 18.39 -19.33
N SER A 537 -2.24 18.15 -18.61
CA SER A 537 -2.17 18.20 -17.15
C SER A 537 -0.89 18.90 -16.71
N ALA A 538 -1.04 19.97 -15.95
CA ALA A 538 0.08 20.73 -15.40
C ALA A 538 -0.18 21.15 -13.95
N ALA A 539 0.87 21.15 -13.15
CA ALA A 539 0.88 21.87 -11.88
C ALA A 539 1.53 23.23 -12.11
N ILE A 540 0.82 24.30 -11.79
CA ILE A 540 1.33 25.67 -11.86
C ILE A 540 1.63 26.12 -10.44
N VAL A 541 2.86 26.58 -10.22
CA VAL A 541 3.35 27.02 -8.93
C VAL A 541 3.96 28.40 -9.07
N VAL A 542 3.52 29.34 -8.24
CA VAL A 542 3.96 30.73 -8.25
C VAL A 542 4.46 31.07 -6.85
N SER A 543 5.61 31.74 -6.75
CA SER A 543 6.16 32.10 -5.45
C SER A 543 6.82 33.47 -5.40
N SER A 544 6.87 34.05 -4.20
CA SER A 544 7.56 35.32 -3.93
C SER A 544 8.16 35.31 -2.52
N LEU A 545 9.30 36.00 -2.35
CA LEU A 545 9.97 36.16 -1.05
C LEU A 545 9.27 37.22 -0.20
N TYR A 546 9.29 37.07 1.12
CA TYR A 546 8.84 38.10 2.05
C TYR A 546 9.71 38.11 3.31
N ASP A 547 9.73 39.25 4.01
CA ASP A 547 10.55 39.44 5.21
C ASP A 547 9.68 39.49 6.47
N ILE A 548 8.80 40.50 6.53
CA ILE A 548 7.98 40.77 7.70
C ILE A 548 6.63 40.05 7.59
N SER A 549 5.78 40.43 6.62
CA SER A 549 4.45 39.84 6.42
C SER A 549 4.32 39.11 5.09
N ALA A 550 3.60 37.99 5.11
CA ALA A 550 3.21 37.29 3.89
C ALA A 550 2.24 38.12 3.03
N ASP A 551 1.56 39.13 3.61
CA ASP A 551 0.62 39.98 2.88
C ASP A 551 1.31 40.77 1.76
N GLU A 552 2.56 41.20 1.97
CA GLU A 552 3.37 41.85 0.94
C GLU A 552 3.58 40.94 -0.29
N ALA A 553 3.82 39.65 -0.05
CA ALA A 553 3.92 38.67 -1.13
C ALA A 553 2.54 38.39 -1.76
N ARG A 554 1.47 38.31 -0.97
CA ARG A 554 0.10 38.10 -1.48
C ARG A 554 -0.34 39.23 -2.40
N GLU A 555 -0.10 40.47 -2.04
CA GLU A 555 -0.45 41.64 -2.85
C GLU A 555 0.26 41.59 -4.21
N ARG A 556 1.58 41.36 -4.21
CA ARG A 556 2.36 41.23 -5.44
C ARG A 556 1.91 40.06 -6.30
N MET A 557 1.71 38.89 -5.70
CA MET A 557 1.25 37.69 -6.41
C MET A 557 -0.20 37.87 -6.93
N THR A 558 -1.04 38.61 -6.22
CA THR A 558 -2.39 38.98 -6.66
C THR A 558 -2.35 39.89 -7.88
N LEU A 559 -1.51 40.92 -7.87
CA LEU A 559 -1.32 41.80 -9.04
C LEU A 559 -0.86 41.00 -10.25
N TYR A 560 0.14 40.14 -10.07
CA TYR A 560 0.64 39.27 -11.12
C TYR A 560 -0.43 38.33 -11.68
N LEU A 561 -1.17 37.62 -10.83
CA LEU A 561 -2.22 36.71 -11.31
C LEU A 561 -3.40 37.45 -11.96
N ASN A 562 -3.70 38.68 -11.55
CA ASN A 562 -4.69 39.49 -12.27
C ASN A 562 -4.29 39.76 -13.73
N ASP A 563 -2.99 40.00 -13.98
CA ASP A 563 -2.50 40.37 -15.30
C ASP A 563 -2.10 39.15 -16.14
N MET A 564 -1.47 38.14 -15.52
CA MET A 564 -0.78 37.05 -16.21
C MET A 564 -1.52 35.72 -16.18
N LEU A 565 -2.54 35.53 -15.33
CA LEU A 565 -3.26 34.25 -15.23
C LEU A 565 -3.84 33.77 -16.57
N PRO A 566 -4.50 34.60 -17.40
CA PRO A 566 -5.02 34.14 -18.69
C PRO A 566 -3.90 33.60 -19.61
N ALA A 567 -2.76 34.29 -19.67
CA ALA A 567 -1.61 33.89 -20.48
C ALA A 567 -0.94 32.61 -19.94
N LEU A 568 -0.84 32.47 -18.61
CA LEU A 568 -0.34 31.25 -17.97
C LEU A 568 -1.23 30.05 -18.29
N ARG A 569 -2.56 30.20 -18.20
CA ARG A 569 -3.49 29.12 -18.53
C ARG A 569 -3.40 28.73 -20.00
N GLN A 570 -3.26 29.71 -20.90
CA GLN A 570 -3.07 29.45 -22.32
C GLN A 570 -1.78 28.67 -22.61
N SER A 571 -0.70 28.94 -21.85
CA SER A 571 0.59 28.24 -22.03
C SER A 571 0.53 26.73 -21.83
N VAL A 572 -0.45 26.24 -21.07
CA VAL A 572 -0.67 24.81 -20.78
C VAL A 572 -1.90 24.22 -21.45
N ALA A 573 -2.71 25.05 -22.12
CA ALA A 573 -3.97 24.64 -22.76
C ALA A 573 -3.79 24.09 -24.18
N HIS A 574 -2.67 24.38 -24.83
CA HIS A 574 -2.35 23.95 -26.19
C HIS A 574 -1.47 22.72 -26.21
#